data_AF-A0A967BKC9-F1
#
_entry.id   AF-A0A967BKC9-F1
#
_cell.length_a   1.000
_cell.length_b   1.000
_cell.length_c   1.000
_cell.angle_alpha   90.00
_cell.angle_beta   90.00
_cell.angle_gamma   90.00
#
_symmetry.space_group_name_H-M   'P 1'
#
loop_
_entity.id
_entity.type
_entity.pdbx_description
1 polymer ?
#
loop_
_entity_poly.entity_id
_entity_poly.type
_entity_poly.pdbx_seq_one_letter_code
_entity_poly.pdbx_strand_id
1 'polypeptide(L)'
;MIENNEVINFLQLQGYKYLHFSSGWGSTRHNKFADLNISSEKVDEFQRMLIQTTMLSAIQGPIGHDLRKSRMYIYSKLGEVYKIKGPKFVFSHIIAPHPPYLFGKNGEPVPGASLAINGDLFRKKEDLLNQLIFTNKQIERIIDEILNKSKIPPIIILQADHGTASTFPLDMFFWGVGLGGSPTGNMLRERFGILNAYYLPSGGNEFLYDSITPVNTFRLVFDYYFNTNCGLLEDRSYYSIYDRPYEFINVTDSLKY
;
A
#
# COMPACT_ATOMS: atom_id res chain seq x y z
N MET A 1 0.19 1.45 15.99
CA MET A 1 0.26 2.60 15.08
C MET A 1 -0.57 2.38 13.82
N ILE A 2 -0.48 1.23 13.14
CA ILE A 2 -1.31 0.94 11.95
C ILE A 2 -2.72 0.50 12.33
N GLU A 3 -2.87 -0.43 13.28
CA GLU A 3 -4.18 -1.02 13.62
C GLU A 3 -5.10 -0.04 14.39
N ASN A 4 -4.60 0.57 15.48
CA ASN A 4 -5.28 1.66 16.19
C ASN A 4 -4.62 3.00 15.81
N ASN A 5 -5.38 3.90 15.20
CA ASN A 5 -4.92 5.22 14.78
C ASN A 5 -6.04 6.27 14.86
N GLU A 6 -5.62 7.54 14.97
CA GLU A 6 -6.53 8.68 15.15
C GLU A 6 -7.47 8.92 13.96
N VAL A 7 -7.06 8.57 12.73
CA VAL A 7 -7.91 8.73 11.53
C VAL A 7 -9.15 7.85 11.64
N ILE A 8 -8.98 6.57 12.00
CA ILE A 8 -10.10 5.64 12.17
C ILE A 8 -10.99 6.10 13.34
N ASN A 9 -10.37 6.40 14.49
CA ASN A 9 -11.10 6.80 15.70
C ASN A 9 -11.95 8.06 15.44
N PHE A 10 -11.37 9.08 14.82
CA PHE A 10 -12.06 10.31 14.46
C PHE A 10 -13.23 10.06 13.51
N LEU A 11 -13.01 9.33 12.41
CA LEU A 11 -14.05 9.08 11.41
C LEU A 11 -15.19 8.22 11.97
N GLN A 12 -14.91 7.25 12.83
CA GLN A 12 -15.94 6.47 13.53
C GLN A 12 -16.79 7.34 14.46
N LEU A 13 -16.20 8.31 15.16
CA LEU A 13 -16.95 9.31 15.95
C LEU A 13 -17.85 10.20 15.07
N GLN A 14 -17.46 10.44 13.82
CA GLN A 14 -18.30 11.12 12.81
C GLN A 14 -19.34 10.19 12.15
N GLY A 15 -19.49 8.95 12.64
CA GLY A 15 -20.47 7.98 12.15
C GLY A 15 -20.06 7.22 10.89
N TYR A 16 -18.80 7.29 10.47
CA TYR A 16 -18.29 6.53 9.31
C TYR A 16 -18.08 5.06 9.69
N LYS A 17 -18.50 4.16 8.81
CA LYS A 17 -18.13 2.74 8.89
C LYS A 17 -16.72 2.53 8.37
N TYR A 18 -15.89 1.82 9.12
CA TYR A 18 -14.55 1.45 8.69
C TYR A 18 -14.55 0.09 7.96
N LEU A 19 -14.21 0.13 6.66
CA LEU A 19 -14.04 -1.05 5.82
C LEU A 19 -12.54 -1.30 5.61
N HIS A 20 -12.06 -2.45 6.07
CA HIS A 20 -10.65 -2.85 5.95
C HIS A 20 -10.50 -3.99 4.95
N PHE A 21 -9.78 -3.74 3.87
CA PHE A 21 -9.43 -4.76 2.88
C PHE A 21 -8.08 -5.39 3.22
N SER A 22 -8.09 -6.72 3.34
CA SER A 22 -6.90 -7.50 3.66
C SER A 22 -5.86 -7.40 2.55
N SER A 23 -4.66 -6.97 2.92
CA SER A 23 -3.48 -7.01 2.04
C SER A 23 -2.86 -8.41 1.90
N GLY A 24 -3.17 -9.30 2.84
CA GLY A 24 -2.44 -10.54 3.08
C GLY A 24 -1.09 -10.40 3.76
N TRP A 25 -0.61 -9.17 3.96
CA TRP A 25 0.60 -8.85 4.71
C TRP A 25 0.30 -8.71 6.20
N GLY A 26 1.12 -9.30 7.08
CA GLY A 26 0.82 -9.42 8.52
C GLY A 26 0.29 -8.14 9.20
N SER A 27 0.89 -6.99 8.91
CA SER A 27 0.52 -5.70 9.54
C SER A 27 -0.82 -5.11 9.07
N THR A 28 -1.31 -5.51 7.89
CA THR A 28 -2.52 -4.98 7.24
C THR A 28 -3.39 -6.11 6.70
N ARG A 29 -3.31 -7.28 7.33
CA ARG A 29 -4.10 -8.46 6.95
C ARG A 29 -5.50 -8.38 7.55
N HIS A 30 -5.61 -7.82 8.74
CA HIS A 30 -6.83 -7.69 9.51
C HIS A 30 -6.71 -6.48 10.41
N ASN A 31 -7.84 -5.83 10.71
CA ASN A 31 -7.90 -4.77 11.70
C ASN A 31 -9.11 -5.02 12.62
N LYS A 32 -8.86 -5.21 13.92
CA LYS A 32 -9.92 -5.49 14.90
C LYS A 32 -10.89 -4.33 15.15
N PHE A 33 -10.53 -3.10 14.76
CA PHE A 33 -11.37 -1.92 14.88
C PHE A 33 -12.24 -1.68 13.64
N ALA A 34 -12.11 -2.49 12.60
CA ALA A 34 -12.94 -2.38 11.39
C ALA A 34 -14.34 -2.95 11.62
N ASP A 35 -15.34 -2.20 11.19
CA ASP A 35 -16.73 -2.66 11.13
C ASP A 35 -16.90 -3.82 10.14
N LEU A 36 -16.07 -3.86 9.09
CA LEU A 36 -16.02 -4.97 8.14
C LEU A 36 -14.58 -5.24 7.66
N ASN A 37 -14.10 -6.46 7.92
CA ASN A 37 -12.87 -6.97 7.33
C ASN A 37 -13.21 -7.77 6.05
N ILE A 38 -12.70 -7.32 4.91
CA ILE A 38 -12.93 -7.91 3.59
C ILE A 38 -11.66 -8.68 3.19
N SER A 39 -11.77 -10.00 3.10
CA SER A 39 -10.67 -10.88 2.71
C SER A 39 -11.19 -12.08 1.94
N SER A 40 -10.34 -12.64 1.08
CA SER A 40 -10.53 -13.98 0.50
C SER A 40 -9.49 -14.98 1.00
N GLU A 41 -8.61 -14.56 1.91
CA GLU A 41 -7.55 -15.39 2.43
C GLU A 41 -8.07 -16.40 3.43
N LYS A 42 -7.68 -17.66 3.26
CA LYS A 42 -7.97 -18.76 4.19
C LYS A 42 -6.78 -19.12 5.09
N VAL A 43 -5.59 -18.66 4.70
CA VAL A 43 -4.30 -19.08 5.27
C VAL A 43 -3.49 -17.83 5.59
N ASP A 44 -2.80 -17.79 6.72
CA ASP A 44 -1.96 -16.65 7.12
C ASP A 44 -0.51 -16.75 6.60
N GLU A 45 0.32 -15.74 6.89
CA GLU A 45 1.72 -15.71 6.46
C GLU A 45 2.56 -16.84 7.08
N PHE A 46 2.37 -17.12 8.38
CA PHE A 46 3.07 -18.18 9.09
C PHE A 46 2.74 -19.56 8.50
N GLN A 47 1.46 -19.85 8.30
CA GLN A 47 0.99 -21.08 7.67
C GLN A 47 1.51 -21.19 6.23
N ARG A 48 1.51 -20.10 5.46
CA ARG A 48 2.09 -20.08 4.10
C ARG A 48 3.58 -20.39 4.11
N MET A 49 4.34 -19.83 5.04
CA MET A 49 5.76 -20.15 5.20
C MET A 49 5.96 -21.62 5.59
N LEU A 50 5.17 -22.13 6.54
CA LEU A 50 5.21 -23.52 6.97
C LEU A 50 4.92 -24.49 5.82
N ILE A 51 3.94 -24.19 4.98
CA ILE A 51 3.63 -25.00 3.78
C ILE A 51 4.82 -25.01 2.82
N GLN A 52 5.49 -23.87 2.61
CA GLN A 52 6.64 -23.74 1.70
C GLN A 52 7.88 -24.47 2.18
N THR A 53 8.17 -24.42 3.48
CA THR A 53 9.38 -25.00 4.05
C THR A 53 9.24 -26.47 4.39
N THR A 54 8.11 -27.10 4.06
CA THR A 54 7.82 -28.51 4.36
C THR A 54 7.38 -29.28 3.12
N MET A 55 7.24 -30.61 3.25
CA MET A 55 6.74 -31.49 2.19
C MET A 55 5.29 -31.18 1.78
N LEU A 56 4.55 -30.38 2.57
CA LEU A 56 3.18 -29.94 2.24
C LEU A 56 3.13 -29.08 0.97
N SER A 57 4.24 -28.44 0.60
CA SER A 57 4.40 -27.70 -0.65
C SER A 57 4.08 -28.55 -1.90
N ALA A 58 4.36 -29.86 -1.86
CA ALA A 58 4.09 -30.78 -2.97
C ALA A 58 2.60 -31.12 -3.14
N ILE A 59 1.79 -30.92 -2.09
CA ILE A 59 0.37 -31.33 -2.05
C ILE A 59 -0.58 -30.14 -2.32
N GLN A 60 -0.23 -28.92 -1.88
CA GLN A 60 -1.13 -27.76 -1.99
C GLN A 60 -1.08 -26.99 -3.32
N GLY A 61 -0.14 -27.32 -4.23
CA GLY A 61 0.04 -26.57 -5.47
C GLY A 61 0.68 -25.18 -5.26
N PRO A 62 0.85 -24.39 -6.34
CA PRO A 62 1.64 -23.15 -6.27
C PRO A 62 0.89 -22.02 -5.54
N ILE A 63 1.43 -21.57 -4.41
CA ILE A 63 0.90 -20.48 -3.56
C ILE A 63 0.69 -19.17 -4.33
N GLY A 64 1.47 -18.92 -5.39
CA GLY A 64 1.26 -17.76 -6.27
C GLY A 64 -0.16 -17.70 -6.87
N HIS A 65 -0.80 -18.84 -7.08
CA HIS A 65 -2.18 -18.91 -7.57
C HIS A 65 -3.19 -18.38 -6.55
N ASP A 66 -3.00 -18.68 -5.26
CA ASP A 66 -3.86 -18.18 -4.18
C ASP A 66 -3.63 -16.69 -3.93
N LEU A 67 -2.37 -16.23 -3.99
CA LEU A 67 -2.06 -14.82 -3.92
C LEU A 67 -2.74 -14.05 -5.05
N ARG A 68 -2.64 -14.52 -6.30
CA ARG A 68 -3.28 -13.88 -7.47
C ARG A 68 -4.79 -13.80 -7.31
N LYS A 69 -5.43 -14.91 -6.90
CA LYS A 69 -6.87 -14.94 -6.60
C LYS A 69 -7.25 -13.91 -5.53
N SER A 70 -6.44 -13.81 -4.47
CA SER A 70 -6.69 -12.84 -3.41
C SER A 70 -6.62 -11.39 -3.90
N ARG A 71 -5.61 -11.02 -4.70
CA ARG A 71 -5.54 -9.66 -5.29
C ARG A 71 -6.73 -9.38 -6.20
N MET A 72 -7.11 -10.32 -7.06
CA MET A 72 -8.28 -10.16 -7.94
C MET A 72 -9.59 -10.00 -7.17
N TYR A 73 -9.75 -10.71 -6.05
CA TYR A 73 -10.90 -10.55 -5.17
C TYR A 73 -10.95 -9.15 -4.57
N ILE A 74 -9.82 -8.64 -4.07
CA ILE A 74 -9.72 -7.28 -3.51
C ILE A 74 -10.06 -6.24 -4.58
N TYR A 75 -9.48 -6.33 -5.79
CA TYR A 75 -9.81 -5.42 -6.90
C TYR A 75 -11.31 -5.44 -7.22
N SER A 76 -11.91 -6.63 -7.30
CA SER A 76 -13.35 -6.75 -7.56
C SER A 76 -14.19 -6.13 -6.45
N LYS A 77 -13.88 -6.40 -5.18
CA LYS A 77 -14.68 -5.92 -4.06
C LYS A 77 -14.52 -4.44 -3.78
N LEU A 78 -13.32 -3.90 -4.05
CA LEU A 78 -13.06 -2.47 -3.92
C LEU A 78 -13.90 -1.67 -4.93
N GLY A 79 -14.06 -2.16 -6.16
CA GLY A 79 -14.97 -1.57 -7.14
C GLY A 79 -16.45 -1.60 -6.73
N GLU A 80 -16.84 -2.43 -5.75
CA GLU A 80 -18.23 -2.59 -5.29
C GLU A 80 -18.56 -1.81 -4.01
N VAL A 81 -17.62 -1.04 -3.43
CA VAL A 81 -17.83 -0.37 -2.13
C VAL A 81 -18.96 0.66 -2.15
N TYR A 82 -19.31 1.19 -3.32
CA TYR A 82 -20.46 2.07 -3.52
C TYR A 82 -21.79 1.41 -3.14
N LYS A 83 -21.87 0.07 -3.14
CA LYS A 83 -23.06 -0.69 -2.75
C LYS A 83 -23.32 -0.66 -1.24
N ILE A 84 -22.29 -0.38 -0.44
CA ILE A 84 -22.42 -0.30 1.02
C ILE A 84 -23.01 1.07 1.36
N LYS A 85 -24.14 1.09 2.08
CA LYS A 85 -24.85 2.33 2.41
C LYS A 85 -24.21 3.07 3.58
N GLY A 86 -24.36 4.40 3.58
CA GLY A 86 -23.88 5.29 4.63
C GLY A 86 -22.46 5.82 4.41
N PRO A 87 -22.02 6.77 5.25
CA PRO A 87 -20.64 7.25 5.25
C PRO A 87 -19.70 6.09 5.61
N LYS A 88 -18.56 6.03 4.92
CA LYS A 88 -17.61 4.93 5.06
C LYS A 88 -16.19 5.43 4.84
N PHE A 89 -15.27 4.90 5.62
CA PHE A 89 -13.84 5.02 5.41
C PHE A 89 -13.34 3.68 4.89
N VAL A 90 -12.72 3.68 3.71
CA VAL A 90 -12.23 2.46 3.06
C VAL A 90 -10.72 2.47 3.03
N PHE A 91 -10.11 1.48 3.68
CA PHE A 91 -8.67 1.27 3.61
C PHE A 91 -8.39 -0.03 2.86
N SER A 92 -7.55 0.05 1.83
CA SER A 92 -7.12 -1.10 1.05
C SER A 92 -5.64 -1.01 0.76
N HIS A 93 -4.84 -1.85 1.43
CA HIS A 93 -3.42 -1.98 1.15
C HIS A 93 -3.21 -3.07 0.10
N ILE A 94 -2.83 -2.66 -1.12
CA ILE A 94 -2.67 -3.56 -2.26
C ILE A 94 -1.18 -3.85 -2.43
N ILE A 95 -0.77 -5.09 -2.21
CA ILE A 95 0.63 -5.54 -2.38
C ILE A 95 0.91 -5.75 -3.88
N ALA A 96 0.86 -4.66 -4.65
CA ALA A 96 1.21 -4.56 -6.05
C ALA A 96 1.65 -3.10 -6.34
N PRO A 97 2.71 -2.88 -7.13
CA PRO A 97 3.41 -3.84 -7.97
C PRO A 97 4.53 -4.62 -7.25
N HIS A 98 4.55 -4.66 -5.91
CA HIS A 98 5.52 -5.43 -5.11
C HIS A 98 5.64 -6.92 -5.55
N PRO A 99 6.84 -7.53 -5.50
CA PRO A 99 6.98 -8.98 -5.72
C PRO A 99 6.21 -9.82 -4.68
N PRO A 100 5.83 -11.07 -4.96
CA PRO A 100 5.98 -11.79 -6.23
C PRO A 100 5.23 -11.12 -7.38
N TYR A 101 5.77 -11.23 -8.59
CA TYR A 101 5.09 -10.76 -9.80
C TYR A 101 4.08 -11.82 -10.26
N LEU A 102 2.80 -11.55 -10.01
CA LEU A 102 1.69 -12.49 -10.20
C LEU A 102 0.94 -12.27 -11.53
N PHE A 103 1.11 -11.09 -12.11
CA PHE A 103 0.35 -10.63 -13.27
C PHE A 103 1.29 -10.14 -14.37
N GLY A 104 1.11 -10.65 -15.58
CA GLY A 104 1.60 -10.01 -16.79
C GLY A 104 0.77 -8.77 -17.14
N LYS A 105 1.12 -8.09 -18.23
CA LYS A 105 0.58 -6.76 -18.60
C LYS A 105 -0.93 -6.72 -18.84
N ASN A 106 -1.56 -7.87 -19.13
CA ASN A 106 -3.00 -8.01 -19.34
C ASN A 106 -3.67 -8.83 -18.23
N GLY A 107 -2.94 -9.17 -17.16
CA GLY A 107 -3.44 -9.95 -16.03
C GLY A 107 -3.27 -11.46 -16.20
N GLU A 108 -2.62 -11.92 -17.27
CA GLU A 108 -2.22 -13.31 -17.44
C GLU A 108 -1.32 -13.76 -16.27
N PRO A 109 -1.42 -15.03 -15.81
CA PRO A 109 -0.56 -15.52 -14.75
C PRO A 109 0.90 -15.59 -15.21
N VAL A 110 1.84 -15.24 -14.33
CA VAL A 110 3.28 -15.39 -14.58
C VAL A 110 3.75 -16.75 -14.04
N PRO A 111 4.24 -17.67 -14.89
CA PRO A 111 4.74 -18.98 -14.44
C PRO A 111 5.97 -18.84 -13.55
N GLY A 112 6.05 -19.63 -12.48
CA GLY A 112 7.24 -19.66 -11.62
C GLY A 112 7.45 -18.40 -10.78
N ALA A 113 6.40 -17.61 -10.54
CA ALA A 113 6.44 -16.47 -9.63
C ALA A 113 7.02 -16.87 -8.27
N SER A 114 8.29 -16.50 -8.04
CA SER A 114 9.01 -16.82 -6.82
C SER A 114 8.47 -16.02 -5.65
N LEU A 115 8.21 -16.70 -4.54
CA LEU A 115 7.80 -16.10 -3.27
C LEU A 115 8.99 -15.55 -2.48
N ALA A 116 10.21 -15.72 -2.99
CA ALA A 116 11.35 -14.98 -2.47
C ALA A 116 10.99 -13.49 -2.48
N ILE A 117 11.28 -12.78 -1.41
CA ILE A 117 11.18 -11.32 -1.36
C ILE A 117 12.62 -10.84 -1.19
N ASN A 118 13.40 -10.92 -2.27
CA ASN A 118 14.78 -10.44 -2.26
C ASN A 118 14.95 -9.31 -3.29
N GLY A 119 16.04 -8.54 -3.14
CA GLY A 119 16.25 -7.29 -3.89
C GLY A 119 16.40 -7.51 -5.39
N ASP A 120 16.84 -8.71 -5.78
CA ASP A 120 16.92 -9.11 -7.19
C ASP A 120 15.57 -9.08 -7.89
N LEU A 121 14.45 -9.26 -7.17
CA LEU A 121 13.13 -9.15 -7.77
C LEU A 121 12.79 -7.72 -8.17
N PHE A 122 13.13 -6.71 -7.35
CA PHE A 122 12.98 -5.31 -7.75
C PHE A 122 13.83 -4.94 -8.97
N ARG A 123 14.86 -5.73 -9.30
CA ARG A 123 15.68 -5.57 -10.50
C ARG A 123 15.08 -6.26 -11.74
N LYS A 124 14.06 -7.11 -11.59
CA LYS A 124 13.29 -7.67 -12.71
C LYS A 124 12.35 -6.61 -13.29
N LYS A 125 12.95 -5.63 -13.97
CA LYS A 125 12.26 -4.44 -14.48
C LYS A 125 11.07 -4.78 -15.37
N GLU A 126 11.18 -5.81 -16.21
CA GLU A 126 10.10 -6.23 -17.10
C GLU A 126 8.89 -6.78 -16.34
N ASP A 127 9.11 -7.69 -15.37
CA ASP A 127 8.05 -8.25 -14.54
C ASP A 127 7.37 -7.17 -13.68
N LEU A 128 8.17 -6.28 -13.08
CA LEU A 128 7.69 -5.10 -12.36
C LEU A 128 6.81 -4.22 -13.24
N LEU A 129 7.28 -3.88 -14.44
CA LEU A 129 6.56 -3.02 -15.38
C LEU A 129 5.26 -3.67 -15.85
N ASN A 130 5.29 -4.96 -16.18
CA ASN A 130 4.10 -5.70 -16.60
C ASN A 130 3.04 -5.73 -15.48
N GLN A 131 3.44 -6.04 -14.24
CA GLN A 131 2.54 -6.03 -13.10
C GLN A 131 2.02 -4.62 -12.79
N LEU A 132 2.86 -3.58 -12.91
CA LEU A 132 2.46 -2.19 -12.73
C LEU A 132 1.42 -1.77 -13.78
N ILE A 133 1.62 -2.09 -15.06
CA ILE A 133 0.65 -1.81 -16.13
C ILE A 133 -0.71 -2.45 -15.80
N PHE A 134 -0.71 -3.71 -15.37
CA PHE A 134 -1.94 -4.38 -14.99
C PHE A 134 -2.59 -3.75 -13.75
N THR A 135 -1.80 -3.40 -12.74
CA THR A 135 -2.26 -2.76 -11.51
C THR A 135 -2.92 -1.41 -11.83
N ASN A 136 -2.29 -0.58 -12.65
CA ASN A 136 -2.86 0.71 -13.09
C ASN A 136 -4.22 0.51 -13.77
N LYS A 137 -4.35 -0.43 -14.71
CA LYS A 137 -5.65 -0.75 -15.34
C LYS A 137 -6.73 -1.14 -14.33
N GLN A 138 -6.38 -1.90 -13.29
CA GLN A 138 -7.35 -2.27 -12.25
C GLN A 138 -7.73 -1.07 -11.39
N ILE A 139 -6.76 -0.24 -10.99
CA ILE A 139 -7.01 0.96 -10.17
C ILE A 139 -7.84 1.99 -10.92
N GLU A 140 -7.54 2.27 -12.19
CA GLU A 140 -8.33 3.15 -13.06
C GLU A 140 -9.78 2.67 -13.12
N ARG A 141 -10.00 1.39 -13.43
CA ARG A 141 -11.35 0.81 -13.45
C ARG A 141 -12.07 0.95 -12.11
N ILE A 142 -11.39 0.72 -10.99
CA ILE A 142 -11.98 0.84 -9.66
C ILE A 142 -12.36 2.29 -9.36
N ILE A 143 -11.47 3.23 -9.66
CA ILE A 143 -11.73 4.67 -9.48
C ILE A 143 -12.92 5.09 -10.34
N ASP A 144 -12.96 4.69 -11.62
CA ASP A 144 -14.08 4.98 -12.52
C ASP A 144 -15.39 4.41 -11.99
N GLU A 145 -15.40 3.17 -11.50
CA GLU A 145 -16.59 2.57 -10.91
C GLU A 145 -17.06 3.33 -9.65
N ILE A 146 -16.12 3.72 -8.78
CA ILE A 146 -16.41 4.47 -7.56
C ILE A 146 -16.97 5.85 -7.90
N LEU A 147 -16.32 6.60 -8.81
CA LEU A 147 -16.73 7.95 -9.18
C LEU A 147 -18.08 7.96 -9.89
N ASN A 148 -18.31 7.03 -10.83
CA ASN A 148 -19.55 6.99 -11.62
C ASN A 148 -20.77 6.49 -10.85
N LYS A 149 -20.57 5.65 -9.81
CA LYS A 149 -21.67 4.99 -9.11
C LYS A 149 -21.92 5.51 -7.69
N SER A 150 -20.99 6.31 -7.14
CA SER A 150 -21.20 6.94 -5.84
C SER A 150 -22.14 8.13 -5.97
N LYS A 151 -23.21 8.17 -5.14
CA LYS A 151 -24.17 9.28 -5.13
C LYS A 151 -23.57 10.59 -4.65
N ILE A 152 -22.60 10.51 -3.74
CA ILE A 152 -21.85 11.64 -3.20
C ILE A 152 -20.44 11.49 -3.75
N PRO A 153 -19.86 12.52 -4.39
CA PRO A 153 -18.48 12.49 -4.83
C PRO A 153 -17.55 12.12 -3.66
N PRO A 154 -16.80 11.01 -3.74
CA PRO A 154 -15.96 10.56 -2.64
C PRO A 154 -14.63 11.33 -2.62
N ILE A 155 -13.96 11.32 -1.47
CA ILE A 155 -12.54 11.63 -1.37
C ILE A 155 -11.77 10.34 -1.72
N ILE A 156 -10.82 10.42 -2.65
CA ILE A 156 -9.95 9.29 -3.01
C ILE A 156 -8.50 9.72 -2.79
N ILE A 157 -7.76 8.90 -2.05
CA ILE A 157 -6.33 9.06 -1.84
C ILE A 157 -5.68 7.78 -2.36
N LEU A 158 -4.78 7.92 -3.34
CA LEU A 158 -3.95 6.83 -3.85
C LEU A 158 -2.50 7.15 -3.51
N GLN A 159 -1.95 6.40 -2.55
CA GLN A 159 -0.64 6.66 -1.99
C GLN A 159 0.17 5.37 -1.92
N ALA A 160 1.37 5.37 -2.48
CA ALA A 160 2.32 4.29 -2.27
C ALA A 160 2.97 4.43 -0.89
N ASP A 161 3.21 3.30 -0.22
CA ASP A 161 3.87 3.24 1.09
C ASP A 161 5.38 3.46 0.97
N HIS A 162 5.98 3.00 -0.13
CA HIS A 162 7.38 3.25 -0.48
C HIS A 162 7.64 3.12 -1.99
N GLY A 163 8.76 3.67 -2.44
CA GLY A 163 9.31 3.43 -3.78
C GLY A 163 10.09 2.11 -3.86
N THR A 164 10.67 1.81 -5.02
CA THR A 164 11.43 0.56 -5.20
C THR A 164 12.77 0.60 -4.46
N ALA A 165 13.44 -0.55 -4.41
CA ALA A 165 14.78 -0.67 -3.84
C ALA A 165 15.76 -1.31 -4.85
N SER A 166 15.56 -1.03 -6.14
CA SER A 166 16.35 -1.61 -7.22
C SER A 166 17.80 -1.11 -7.25
N THR A 167 18.07 0.08 -6.70
CA THR A 167 19.42 0.66 -6.55
C THR A 167 20.13 0.25 -5.26
N PHE A 168 19.48 -0.51 -4.37
CA PHE A 168 20.11 -1.03 -3.18
C PHE A 168 21.00 -2.23 -3.55
N PRO A 169 22.19 -2.39 -2.92
CA PRO A 169 23.02 -3.56 -3.13
C PRO A 169 22.37 -4.80 -2.49
N LEU A 170 22.70 -5.98 -3.03
CA LEU A 170 21.93 -7.21 -2.76
C LEU A 170 22.11 -7.73 -1.32
N ASP A 171 23.30 -7.51 -0.77
CA ASP A 171 23.70 -7.79 0.60
C ASP A 171 23.02 -6.88 1.63
N MET A 172 22.55 -5.70 1.23
CA MET A 172 21.80 -4.77 2.09
C MET A 172 20.31 -5.11 2.19
N PHE A 173 19.81 -6.05 1.37
CA PHE A 173 18.38 -6.27 1.16
C PHE A 173 17.78 -7.49 1.89
N PHE A 174 18.57 -8.37 2.52
CA PHE A 174 18.00 -9.33 3.46
C PHE A 174 17.50 -8.57 4.69
N TRP A 175 16.29 -8.00 4.64
CA TRP A 175 15.61 -7.41 5.80
C TRP A 175 16.52 -6.47 6.62
N GLY A 176 17.26 -5.58 5.96
CA GLY A 176 18.18 -4.65 6.61
C GLY A 176 19.31 -5.28 7.42
N VAL A 177 19.60 -6.58 7.25
CA VAL A 177 20.88 -7.20 7.62
C VAL A 177 21.91 -6.85 6.55
N GLY A 178 22.10 -5.55 6.32
CA GLY A 178 23.22 -5.02 5.56
C GLY A 178 24.37 -4.78 6.52
N LEU A 179 25.50 -5.43 6.27
CA LEU A 179 26.78 -5.20 6.93
C LEU A 179 27.15 -3.70 6.87
N GLY A 180 26.69 -2.90 7.83
CA GLY A 180 27.07 -1.50 8.07
C GLY A 180 27.28 -0.61 6.84
N GLY A 181 26.25 0.16 6.44
CA GLY A 181 26.42 1.24 5.46
C GLY A 181 25.25 2.21 5.44
N SER A 182 25.53 3.52 5.36
CA SER A 182 24.49 4.55 5.16
C SER A 182 24.00 4.54 3.72
N PRO A 183 22.69 4.63 3.46
CA PRO A 183 22.17 4.65 2.09
C PRO A 183 22.66 5.90 1.33
N THR A 184 22.93 5.74 0.04
CA THR A 184 23.27 6.87 -0.82
C THR A 184 22.05 7.77 -1.07
N GLY A 185 22.26 9.02 -1.46
CA GLY A 185 21.15 9.93 -1.83
C GLY A 185 20.28 9.39 -2.97
N ASN A 186 20.86 8.63 -3.92
CA ASN A 186 20.08 8.00 -4.99
C ASN A 186 19.15 6.90 -4.48
N MET A 187 19.65 6.06 -3.56
CA MET A 187 18.85 5.02 -2.91
C MET A 187 17.71 5.62 -2.09
N LEU A 188 17.97 6.72 -1.36
CA LEU A 188 16.95 7.45 -0.63
C LEU A 188 15.90 8.04 -1.59
N ARG A 189 16.31 8.71 -2.67
CA ARG A 189 15.36 9.25 -3.66
C ARG A 189 14.50 8.16 -4.31
N GLU A 190 15.07 7.01 -4.66
CA GLU A 190 14.28 5.89 -5.17
C GLU A 190 13.27 5.39 -4.14
N ARG A 191 13.70 5.20 -2.88
CA ARG A 191 12.86 4.61 -1.83
C ARG A 191 11.76 5.55 -1.34
N PHE A 192 12.01 6.85 -1.33
CA PHE A 192 11.05 7.87 -0.88
C PHE A 192 10.21 8.44 -2.04
N GLY A 193 10.62 8.21 -3.30
CA GLY A 193 9.84 8.58 -4.48
C GLY A 193 8.58 7.73 -4.62
N ILE A 194 7.45 8.25 -4.14
CA ILE A 194 6.16 7.56 -4.14
C ILE A 194 5.14 8.23 -5.05
N LEU A 195 4.18 7.45 -5.54
CA LEU A 195 2.94 8.01 -6.05
C LEU A 195 2.13 8.55 -4.87
N ASN A 196 1.69 9.80 -4.94
CA ASN A 196 0.81 10.42 -3.97
C ASN A 196 -0.22 11.27 -4.72
N ALA A 197 -1.43 10.73 -4.91
CA ALA A 197 -2.47 11.32 -5.73
C ALA A 197 -3.78 11.44 -4.97
N TYR A 198 -4.51 12.52 -5.26
CA TYR A 198 -5.73 12.88 -4.56
C TYR A 198 -6.84 13.24 -5.55
N TYR A 199 -8.04 12.78 -5.25
CA TYR A 199 -9.27 13.33 -5.79
C TYR A 199 -10.06 13.94 -4.62
N LEU A 200 -10.11 15.27 -4.60
CA LEU A 200 -10.71 16.07 -3.54
C LEU A 200 -11.88 16.88 -4.12
N PRO A 201 -13.15 16.45 -3.92
CA PRO A 201 -14.31 17.15 -4.46
C PRO A 201 -14.53 18.52 -3.79
N SER A 202 -15.35 19.36 -4.41
CA SER A 202 -15.77 20.66 -3.85
C SER A 202 -14.61 21.61 -3.56
N GLY A 203 -13.59 21.68 -4.42
CA GLY A 203 -12.47 22.64 -4.31
C GLY A 203 -11.37 22.25 -3.32
N GLY A 204 -11.40 21.06 -2.72
CA GLY A 204 -10.38 20.64 -1.75
C GLY A 204 -8.96 20.56 -2.31
N ASN A 205 -8.81 20.53 -3.64
CA ASN A 205 -7.52 20.57 -4.32
C ASN A 205 -6.81 21.94 -4.24
N GLU A 206 -7.51 23.03 -3.93
CA GLU A 206 -6.91 24.37 -3.80
C GLU A 206 -5.90 24.49 -2.65
N PHE A 207 -5.96 23.55 -1.69
CA PHE A 207 -5.07 23.52 -0.52
C PHE A 207 -3.87 22.58 -0.71
N LEU A 208 -3.83 21.83 -1.82
CA LEU A 208 -2.67 21.01 -2.16
C LEU A 208 -1.52 21.89 -2.63
N TYR A 209 -0.30 21.42 -2.39
CA TYR A 209 0.93 22.07 -2.84
C TYR A 209 1.88 21.00 -3.37
N ASP A 210 2.72 21.37 -4.33
CA ASP A 210 3.49 20.42 -5.14
C ASP A 210 4.43 19.52 -4.31
N SER A 211 4.96 20.03 -3.19
CA SER A 211 5.87 19.29 -2.31
C SER A 211 5.19 18.52 -1.17
N ILE A 212 3.85 18.39 -1.18
CA ILE A 212 3.11 17.77 -0.08
C ILE A 212 3.59 16.36 0.24
N THR A 213 3.91 16.13 1.51
CA THR A 213 4.26 14.78 1.99
C THR A 213 3.05 14.08 2.60
N PRO A 214 3.05 12.73 2.64
CA PRO A 214 2.00 11.94 3.27
C PRO A 214 1.67 12.30 4.72
N VAL A 215 2.59 12.96 5.44
CA VAL A 215 2.38 13.38 6.84
C VAL A 215 1.19 14.34 6.97
N ASN A 216 0.92 15.12 5.92
CA ASN A 216 -0.09 16.16 5.88
C ASN A 216 -1.40 15.73 5.19
N THR A 217 -1.45 14.53 4.59
CA THR A 217 -2.62 13.99 3.88
C THR A 217 -3.92 14.15 4.68
N PHE A 218 -4.01 13.53 5.86
CA PHE A 218 -5.25 13.56 6.65
C PHE A 218 -5.46 14.87 7.39
N ARG A 219 -4.39 15.64 7.66
CA ARG A 219 -4.48 16.95 8.31
C ARG A 219 -5.23 17.93 7.42
N LEU A 220 -4.80 18.01 6.16
CA LEU A 220 -5.42 18.83 5.13
C LEU A 220 -6.87 18.38 4.87
N VAL A 221 -7.09 17.07 4.70
CA VAL A 221 -8.44 16.54 4.46
C VAL A 221 -9.38 16.82 5.64
N PHE A 222 -8.93 16.66 6.88
CA PHE A 222 -9.78 16.91 8.04
C PHE A 222 -10.03 18.39 8.28
N ASP A 223 -9.01 19.23 8.12
CA ASP A 223 -9.18 20.68 8.29
C ASP A 223 -10.17 21.22 7.26
N TYR A 224 -10.09 20.75 6.00
CA TYR A 224 -10.99 21.21 4.93
C TYR A 224 -12.41 20.64 5.04
N TYR A 225 -12.56 19.31 5.16
CA TYR A 225 -13.89 18.67 5.05
C TYR A 225 -14.63 18.54 6.39
N PHE A 226 -13.91 18.63 7.51
CA PHE A 226 -14.48 18.44 8.85
C PHE A 226 -14.28 19.67 9.76
N ASN A 227 -13.72 20.76 9.24
CA ASN A 227 -13.41 21.98 10.00
C ASN A 227 -12.62 21.70 11.27
N THR A 228 -11.67 20.76 11.20
CA THR A 228 -10.72 20.54 12.30
C THR A 228 -9.65 21.63 12.31
N ASN A 229 -8.82 21.62 13.36
CA ASN A 229 -7.69 22.53 13.51
C ASN A 229 -6.39 21.72 13.73
N CYS A 230 -6.16 20.71 12.88
CA CYS A 230 -4.97 19.86 12.95
C CYS A 230 -3.71 20.63 12.61
N GLY A 231 -3.79 21.56 11.65
CA GLY A 231 -2.66 22.31 11.13
C GLY A 231 -1.68 21.43 10.35
N LEU A 232 -0.89 22.04 9.47
CA LEU A 232 0.16 21.35 8.74
C LEU A 232 1.39 21.14 9.65
N LEU A 233 2.03 19.99 9.50
CA LEU A 233 3.36 19.72 10.03
C LEU A 233 4.41 20.07 8.97
N GLU A 234 5.65 20.25 9.42
CA GLU A 234 6.78 20.33 8.50
C GLU A 234 6.93 19.02 7.71
N ASP A 235 7.15 19.15 6.40
CA ASP A 235 7.41 18.05 5.48
C ASP A 235 8.82 17.47 5.72
N ARG A 236 8.93 16.62 6.74
CA ARG A 236 10.17 15.93 7.11
C ARG A 236 10.11 14.44 6.79
N SER A 237 11.22 13.92 6.27
CA SER A 237 11.39 12.51 5.93
C SER A 237 12.45 11.87 6.82
N TYR A 238 12.12 10.70 7.36
CA TYR A 238 13.00 9.94 8.25
C TYR A 238 13.24 8.54 7.71
N TYR A 239 14.50 8.09 7.79
CA TYR A 239 14.94 6.75 7.43
C TYR A 239 15.36 5.98 8.68
N SER A 240 15.08 4.68 8.70
CA SER A 240 15.55 3.75 9.73
C SER A 240 16.04 2.46 9.07
N ILE A 241 17.05 1.83 9.65
CA ILE A 241 17.48 0.49 9.25
C ILE A 241 16.67 -0.58 9.99
N TYR A 242 16.59 -1.78 9.44
CA TYR A 242 15.74 -2.83 9.99
C TYR A 242 16.19 -3.31 11.38
N ASP A 243 17.49 -3.39 11.61
CA ASP A 243 18.05 -3.77 12.92
C ASP A 243 17.75 -2.74 14.02
N ARG A 244 17.43 -1.50 13.63
CA ARG A 244 17.14 -0.38 14.52
C ARG A 244 15.93 0.41 13.99
N PRO A 245 14.74 -0.20 13.99
CA PRO A 245 13.57 0.36 13.30
C PRO A 245 13.00 1.62 14.00
N TYR A 246 13.53 1.97 15.17
CA TYR A 246 13.16 3.15 15.94
C TYR A 246 14.29 4.20 16.01
N GLU A 247 15.42 3.97 15.34
CA GLU A 247 16.47 4.97 15.17
C GLU A 247 16.18 5.77 13.89
N PHE A 248 15.54 6.94 14.06
CA PHE A 248 15.11 7.78 12.96
C PHE A 248 16.21 8.77 12.55
N ILE A 249 16.69 8.63 11.32
CA ILE A 249 17.67 9.53 10.70
C ILE A 249 16.91 10.49 9.80
N ASN A 250 17.02 11.80 10.05
CA ASN A 250 16.41 12.80 9.18
C ASN A 250 17.15 12.83 7.83
N VAL A 251 16.43 12.57 6.74
CA VAL A 251 16.95 12.54 5.37
C VAL A 251 16.30 13.58 4.47
N THR A 252 15.56 14.54 5.04
CA THR A 252 14.76 15.53 4.30
C THR A 252 15.59 16.27 3.25
N ASP A 253 16.77 16.76 3.61
CA ASP A 253 17.63 17.51 2.69
C ASP A 253 18.27 16.62 1.61
N SER A 254 18.48 15.33 1.89
CA SER A 254 19.02 14.35 0.94
C SER A 254 18.05 14.01 -0.20
N LEU A 255 16.76 14.37 -0.04
CA LEU A 255 15.69 14.10 -1.01
C LEU A 255 15.39 15.28 -1.94
N LYS A 256 15.99 16.45 -1.71
CA LYS A 256 15.80 17.63 -2.57
C LYS A 256 16.44 17.41 -3.94
N TYR A 257 15.77 17.87 -5.00
CA TYR A 257 16.24 17.86 -6.39
C TYR A 257 17.03 19.11 -6.72
#